data_AF-A0A2N8DXS2-F1
#
_entry.id   AF-A0A2N8DXS2-F1
#
_cell.length_a   1.000
_cell.length_b   1.000
_cell.length_c   1.000
_cell.angle_alpha   90.00
_cell.angle_beta   90.00
_cell.angle_gamma   90.00
#
_symmetry.space_group_name_H-M   'P 1'
#
loop_
_entity.id
_entity.type
_entity.pdbx_description
1 polymer ?
#
loop_
_entity_poly.entity_id
_entity_poly.type
_entity_poly.pdbx_seq_one_letter_code
_entity_poly.pdbx_strand_id
1 'polypeptide(L)'
;MFRIRHYVPQGILLLAMLSLISHAQSAVTFTYFLPVDFQCNNGVTTPGYSVYVVGNLPEIGNWDVTKAVKLTPSAYPTWTGQTKFTLLTEKTSVEWKCIIRSETNPSDVKQWQTGANNQVTTAWSPTPKSIGTF
;
A
#
# COMPACT_ATOMS: atom_id res chain seq x y z
N MET A 1 53.79 0.25 -56.69
CA MET A 1 52.71 1.26 -56.49
C MET A 1 51.46 0.66 -57.13
N PHE A 2 50.35 0.24 -56.50
CA PHE A 2 49.72 0.61 -55.24
C PHE A 2 48.77 -0.54 -54.77
N ARG A 3 48.81 -0.81 -53.46
CA ARG A 3 47.73 -1.18 -52.52
C ARG A 3 46.80 -2.38 -52.78
N ILE A 4 47.06 -3.40 -51.96
CA ILE A 4 46.11 -4.36 -51.41
C ILE A 4 44.94 -3.62 -50.71
N ARG A 5 43.69 -4.03 -50.98
CA ARG A 5 42.54 -3.76 -50.11
C ARG A 5 41.76 -5.05 -49.87
N HIS A 6 41.76 -5.48 -48.61
CA HIS A 6 41.01 -6.61 -48.09
C HIS A 6 39.52 -6.24 -48.03
N TYR A 7 38.68 -7.06 -48.66
CA TYR A 7 37.24 -7.02 -48.46
C TYR A 7 36.89 -8.05 -47.38
N VAL A 8 36.71 -7.57 -46.15
CA VAL A 8 36.14 -8.36 -45.06
C VAL A 8 34.66 -8.59 -45.40
N PRO A 9 34.15 -9.83 -45.38
CA PRO A 9 32.76 -10.10 -45.72
C PRO A 9 31.86 -9.47 -44.65
N GLN A 10 30.96 -8.59 -45.08
CA GLN A 10 30.04 -7.83 -44.23
C GLN A 10 29.00 -8.67 -43.46
N GLY A 11 29.11 -10.00 -43.47
CA GLY A 11 28.15 -10.90 -42.82
C GLY A 11 28.34 -11.11 -41.31
N ILE A 12 29.50 -10.78 -40.75
CA ILE A 12 29.82 -11.13 -39.34
C ILE A 12 29.49 -9.99 -38.36
N LEU A 13 29.32 -8.75 -38.83
CA LEU A 13 29.03 -7.62 -37.93
C LEU A 13 27.56 -7.54 -37.47
N LEU A 14 26.63 -8.24 -38.14
CA LEU A 14 25.20 -8.16 -37.82
C LEU A 14 24.71 -9.20 -36.80
N LEU A 15 25.56 -10.16 -36.41
CA LEU A 15 25.24 -11.17 -35.38
C LEU A 15 25.77 -10.82 -33.99
N ALA A 16 26.66 -9.82 -33.87
CA ALA A 16 27.18 -9.37 -32.57
C ALA A 16 26.28 -8.31 -31.89
N MET A 17 25.27 -7.77 -32.57
CA MET A 17 24.30 -6.85 -31.97
C MET A 17 22.99 -7.52 -31.51
N LEU A 18 22.89 -8.85 -31.64
CA LEU A 18 21.77 -9.62 -31.10
C LEU A 18 22.05 -10.22 -29.70
N SER A 19 22.88 -9.56 -28.89
CA SER A 19 23.11 -9.93 -27.49
C SER A 19 22.75 -8.81 -26.48
N LEU A 20 22.12 -7.71 -26.95
CA LEU A 20 21.71 -6.57 -26.11
C LEU A 20 20.27 -6.62 -25.60
N ILE A 21 19.63 -7.80 -25.59
CA ILE A 21 18.47 -8.03 -24.72
C ILE A 21 18.96 -8.82 -23.50
N SER A 22 20.01 -8.31 -22.87
CA SER A 22 20.41 -8.74 -21.53
C SER A 22 19.35 -8.24 -20.54
N HIS A 23 18.45 -9.14 -20.15
CA HIS A 23 17.78 -9.15 -18.85
C HIS A 23 17.19 -7.82 -18.37
N ALA A 24 16.32 -7.20 -19.15
CA ALA A 24 15.24 -6.42 -18.54
C ALA A 24 14.26 -7.43 -17.92
N GLN A 25 14.61 -7.96 -16.73
CA GLN A 25 13.60 -8.57 -15.86
C GLN A 25 12.60 -7.46 -15.56
N SER A 26 11.55 -7.37 -16.36
CA SER A 26 10.44 -6.48 -16.09
C SER A 26 9.88 -6.96 -14.76
N ALA A 27 10.12 -6.21 -13.69
CA ALA A 27 9.44 -6.43 -12.44
C ALA A 27 7.96 -6.24 -12.73
N VAL A 28 7.23 -7.34 -12.90
CA VAL A 28 5.78 -7.29 -13.06
C VAL A 28 5.24 -6.90 -11.68
N THR A 29 4.95 -5.62 -11.50
CA THR A 29 4.30 -5.12 -10.30
C THR A 29 2.85 -5.55 -10.33
N PHE A 30 2.54 -6.64 -9.63
CA PHE A 30 1.17 -7.02 -9.37
C PHE A 30 0.59 -6.09 -8.32
N THR A 31 -0.43 -5.31 -8.71
CA THR A 31 -1.23 -4.56 -7.75
C THR A 31 -2.27 -5.50 -7.17
N TYR A 32 -2.31 -5.63 -5.85
CA TYR A 32 -3.36 -6.38 -5.16
C TYR A 32 -4.10 -5.47 -4.17
N PHE A 33 -5.37 -5.80 -3.94
CA PHE A 33 -6.21 -5.11 -2.98
C PHE A 33 -6.31 -5.95 -1.71
N LEU A 34 -5.87 -5.40 -0.58
CA LEU A 34 -6.00 -6.06 0.71
C LEU A 34 -7.03 -5.31 1.57
N PRO A 35 -8.18 -5.92 1.91
CA PRO A 35 -9.09 -5.35 2.89
C PRO A 35 -8.47 -5.43 4.30
N VAL A 36 -8.56 -4.34 5.04
CA VAL A 36 -8.19 -4.27 6.45
C VAL A 36 -9.39 -3.75 7.24
N ASP A 37 -9.78 -4.52 8.25
CA ASP A 37 -10.82 -4.14 9.19
C ASP A 37 -10.21 -3.34 10.34
N PHE A 38 -10.73 -2.12 10.54
CA PHE A 38 -10.37 -1.25 11.65
C PHE A 38 -11.43 -1.34 12.74
N GLN A 39 -10.97 -1.37 13.99
CA GLN A 39 -11.83 -1.33 15.16
C GLN A 39 -11.28 -0.34 16.18
N CYS A 40 -12.11 0.61 16.58
CA CYS A 40 -11.85 1.57 17.64
C CYS A 40 -12.80 1.28 18.81
N ASN A 41 -12.24 0.77 19.91
CA ASN A 41 -12.98 0.52 21.14
C ASN A 41 -13.06 1.80 21.99
N ASN A 42 -14.09 1.91 22.83
CA ASN A 42 -14.28 3.03 23.76
C ASN A 42 -14.35 4.42 23.10
N GLY A 43 -14.88 4.49 21.87
CA GLY A 43 -15.12 5.73 21.14
C GLY A 43 -16.41 6.42 21.58
N VAL A 44 -16.42 7.00 22.78
CA VAL A 44 -17.57 7.75 23.29
C VAL A 44 -17.64 9.11 22.57
N THR A 45 -18.78 9.43 21.97
CA THR A 45 -18.96 10.65 21.16
C THR A 45 -20.12 11.50 21.67
N THR A 46 -20.12 12.78 21.31
CA THR A 46 -21.25 13.70 21.50
C THR A 46 -21.98 13.91 20.15
N PRO A 47 -23.24 14.36 20.15
CA PRO A 47 -23.97 14.63 18.91
C PRO A 47 -23.19 15.53 17.94
N GLY A 48 -23.13 15.14 16.67
CA GLY A 48 -22.35 15.83 15.64
C GLY A 48 -20.87 15.44 15.55
N TYR A 49 -20.42 14.47 16.34
CA TYR A 49 -19.09 13.87 16.27
C TYR A 49 -19.16 12.38 16.01
N SER A 50 -18.15 11.87 15.30
CA SER A 50 -18.00 10.45 14.99
C SER A 50 -16.57 10.00 15.17
N VAL A 51 -16.36 8.67 15.21
CA VAL A 51 -15.02 8.08 15.21
C VAL A 51 -14.55 7.85 13.78
N TYR A 52 -13.29 8.18 13.54
CA TYR A 52 -12.61 8.01 12.26
C TYR A 52 -11.27 7.29 12.45
N VAL A 53 -10.77 6.67 11.39
CA VAL A 53 -9.39 6.18 11.28
C VAL A 53 -8.57 7.10 10.38
N VAL A 54 -7.37 7.43 10.81
CA VAL A 54 -6.38 8.19 10.03
C VAL A 54 -5.01 7.54 10.19
N GLY A 55 -4.19 7.55 9.15
CA GLY A 55 -2.86 6.95 9.20
C GLY A 55 -1.93 7.31 8.05
N ASN A 56 -0.78 6.65 7.96
CA ASN A 56 0.32 7.00 7.06
C ASN A 56 0.05 6.71 5.57
N LEU A 57 -0.97 5.93 5.23
CA LEU A 57 -1.31 5.59 3.85
C LEU A 57 -2.41 6.49 3.29
N PRO A 58 -2.41 6.78 1.97
CA PRO A 58 -3.38 7.69 1.35
C PRO A 58 -4.83 7.21 1.48
N GLU A 59 -5.08 5.89 1.50
CA GLU A 59 -6.42 5.32 1.68
C GLU A 59 -7.03 5.62 3.05
N ILE A 60 -6.20 5.97 4.04
CA ILE A 60 -6.60 6.43 5.38
C ILE A 60 -6.10 7.86 5.65
N GLY A 61 -5.90 8.65 4.60
CA GLY A 61 -5.72 10.10 4.68
C GLY A 61 -4.28 10.61 4.77
N ASN A 62 -3.26 9.76 4.86
CA ASN A 62 -1.85 10.19 4.99
C ASN A 62 -1.64 11.23 6.13
N TRP A 63 -2.18 10.92 7.31
CA TRP A 63 -2.22 11.76 8.51
C TRP A 63 -3.00 13.08 8.38
N ASP A 64 -3.67 13.31 7.24
CA ASP A 64 -4.62 14.40 7.05
C ASP A 64 -5.98 14.02 7.65
N VAL A 65 -6.31 14.63 8.80
CA VAL A 65 -7.57 14.40 9.53
C VAL A 65 -8.81 14.76 8.72
N THR A 66 -8.67 15.62 7.71
CA THR A 66 -9.79 16.00 6.85
C THR A 66 -10.19 14.85 5.91
N LYS A 67 -9.23 13.97 5.60
CA LYS A 67 -9.35 12.78 4.75
C LYS A 67 -9.47 11.46 5.55
N ALA A 68 -9.60 11.55 6.87
CA ALA A 68 -9.80 10.38 7.72
C ALA A 68 -11.08 9.61 7.32
N VAL A 69 -11.06 8.29 7.42
CA VAL A 69 -12.16 7.42 7.04
C VAL A 69 -13.12 7.26 8.21
N LYS A 70 -14.42 7.56 8.00
CA LYS A 70 -15.45 7.43 9.03
C LYS A 70 -15.71 5.96 9.35
N LEU A 71 -15.77 5.62 10.64
CA LEU A 71 -16.20 4.31 11.11
C LEU A 71 -17.70 4.30 11.44
N THR A 72 -18.27 3.11 11.57
CA THR A 72 -19.68 2.90 11.94
C THR A 72 -19.76 2.35 13.37
N PRO A 73 -20.71 2.81 14.21
CA PRO A 73 -20.87 2.25 15.56
C PRO A 73 -21.52 0.86 15.47
N SER A 74 -20.71 -0.20 15.52
CA SER A 74 -21.19 -1.58 15.40
C SER A 74 -21.78 -2.13 16.70
N ALA A 75 -21.20 -1.73 17.84
CA ALA A 75 -21.71 -2.04 19.18
C ALA A 75 -21.23 -0.92 20.13
N TYR A 76 -21.92 0.23 20.09
CA TYR A 76 -21.47 1.44 20.78
C TYR A 76 -21.05 1.17 22.25
N PRO A 77 -19.86 1.62 22.69
CA PRO A 77 -18.94 2.58 22.06
C PRO A 77 -17.86 1.95 21.16
N THR A 78 -18.09 0.78 20.59
CA THR A 78 -17.21 0.17 19.58
C THR A 78 -17.59 0.61 18.18
N TRP A 79 -16.59 1.03 17.41
CA TRP A 79 -16.72 1.50 16.04
C TRP A 79 -15.86 0.66 15.10
N THR A 80 -16.40 0.26 13.96
CA THR A 80 -15.71 -0.57 12.96
C THR A 80 -15.87 -0.03 11.55
N GLY A 81 -14.94 -0.40 10.68
CA GLY A 81 -14.98 -0.06 9.26
C GLY A 81 -13.87 -0.75 8.49
N GLN A 82 -14.12 -1.06 7.22
CA GLN A 82 -13.14 -1.72 6.36
C GLN A 82 -12.60 -0.72 5.34
N THR A 83 -11.29 -0.74 5.13
CA THR A 83 -10.65 0.01 4.03
C THR A 83 -9.81 -0.96 3.20
N LYS A 84 -9.85 -0.80 1.87
CA LYS A 84 -9.03 -1.58 0.94
C LYS A 84 -7.77 -0.81 0.63
N PHE A 85 -6.61 -1.42 0.86
CA PHE A 85 -5.32 -0.86 0.51
C PHE A 85 -4.84 -1.37 -0.84
N THR A 86 -4.28 -0.47 -1.63
CA THR A 86 -3.62 -0.80 -2.88
C THR A 86 -2.14 -0.97 -2.59
N LEU A 87 -1.68 -2.22 -2.51
CA LEU A 87 -0.32 -2.52 -2.11
C LEU A 87 0.53 -2.88 -3.33
N LEU A 88 1.70 -2.24 -3.42
CA LEU A 88 2.68 -2.45 -4.48
C LEU A 88 3.84 -3.37 -4.03
N THR A 89 3.98 -3.61 -2.72
CA THR A 89 5.01 -4.45 -2.13
C THR A 89 4.38 -5.57 -1.31
N GLU A 90 5.13 -6.67 -1.12
CA GLU A 90 4.68 -7.81 -0.33
C GLU A 90 4.47 -7.48 1.15
N LYS A 91 5.15 -6.43 1.65
CA LYS A 91 5.08 -5.97 3.04
C LYS A 91 4.98 -4.46 3.06
N THR A 92 3.87 -3.97 3.60
CA THR A 92 3.69 -2.55 3.91
C THR A 92 3.32 -2.43 5.39
N SER A 93 4.02 -1.53 6.09
CA SER A 93 3.65 -1.18 7.46
C SER A 93 2.65 -0.03 7.41
N VAL A 94 1.46 -0.27 7.95
CA VAL A 94 0.41 0.75 8.08
C VAL A 94 0.38 1.21 9.52
N GLU A 95 0.68 2.49 9.73
CA GLU A 95 0.54 3.17 11.01
C GLU A 95 -0.75 3.98 11.02
N TRP A 96 -1.52 3.87 12.10
CA TRP A 96 -2.83 4.51 12.16
C TRP A 96 -3.26 4.84 13.59
N LYS A 97 -4.26 5.71 13.71
CA LYS A 97 -4.94 6.05 14.97
C LYS A 97 -6.43 6.26 14.78
N CYS A 98 -7.17 6.07 15.87
CA CYS A 98 -8.55 6.54 15.99
C CYS A 98 -8.58 8.03 16.33
N ILE A 99 -9.52 8.77 15.74
CA ILE A 99 -9.83 10.15 16.13
C ILE A 99 -11.33 10.34 16.31
N ILE A 100 -11.73 11.24 17.20
CA ILE A 100 -13.09 11.77 17.28
C ILE A 100 -13.09 13.15 16.64
N ARG A 101 -13.90 13.32 15.61
CA ARG A 101 -13.90 14.52 14.76
C ARG A 101 -15.33 14.93 14.44
N SER A 102 -15.55 16.23 14.23
CA SER A 102 -16.83 16.75 13.79
C SER A 102 -17.23 16.16 12.43
N GLU A 103 -18.53 15.88 12.30
CA GLU A 103 -19.12 15.41 11.05
C GLU A 103 -19.23 16.52 9.99
N THR A 104 -19.32 17.79 10.43
CA THR A 104 -19.54 18.96 9.56
C THR A 104 -18.29 19.82 9.38
N ASN A 105 -17.38 19.86 10.35
CA ASN A 105 -16.08 20.50 10.23
C ASN A 105 -14.94 19.47 10.33
N PRO A 106 -14.44 18.95 9.19
CA PRO A 106 -13.34 17.98 9.12
C PRO A 106 -12.04 18.36 9.84
N SER A 107 -11.84 19.64 10.18
CA SER A 107 -10.64 20.08 10.91
C SER A 107 -10.84 20.11 12.43
N ASP A 108 -12.07 20.02 12.92
CA ASP A 108 -12.39 20.00 14.35
C ASP A 108 -12.25 18.58 14.91
N VAL A 109 -11.03 18.25 15.35
CA VAL A 109 -10.70 17.00 16.04
C VAL A 109 -10.78 17.22 17.55
N LYS A 110 -11.69 16.49 18.20
CA LYS A 110 -11.87 16.55 19.66
C LYS A 110 -10.90 15.69 20.43
N GLN A 111 -10.57 14.53 19.88
CA GLN A 111 -9.72 13.57 20.58
C GLN A 111 -8.94 12.73 19.59
N TRP A 112 -7.66 12.53 19.89
CA TRP A 112 -6.84 11.49 19.29
C TRP A 112 -6.74 10.31 20.25
N GLN A 113 -6.61 9.10 19.69
CA GLN A 113 -6.18 7.95 20.45
C GLN A 113 -4.85 8.25 21.18
N THR A 114 -4.83 7.98 22.48
CA THR A 114 -3.66 8.17 23.32
C THR A 114 -2.59 7.11 23.05
N GLY A 115 -1.35 7.38 23.48
CA GLY A 115 -0.23 6.45 23.29
C GLY A 115 0.38 6.47 21.88
N ALA A 116 1.09 5.40 21.54
CA ALA A 116 1.76 5.24 20.25
C ALA A 116 0.77 4.99 19.10
N ASN A 117 1.26 5.05 17.85
CA ASN A 117 0.48 4.64 16.68
C ASN A 117 0.18 3.14 16.73
N ASN A 118 -1.03 2.76 16.33
CA ASN A 118 -1.32 1.35 16.04
C ASN A 118 -0.56 0.95 14.78
N GLN A 119 -0.17 -0.31 14.68
CA GLN A 119 0.51 -0.85 13.50
C GLN A 119 -0.23 -2.08 12.98
N VAL A 120 -0.38 -2.17 11.67
CA VAL A 120 -0.73 -3.41 10.99
C VAL A 120 0.28 -3.65 9.88
N THR A 121 0.91 -4.82 9.89
CA THR A 121 1.76 -5.25 8.79
C THR A 121 0.91 -6.02 7.81
N THR A 122 0.67 -5.44 6.64
CA THR A 122 -0.02 -6.13 5.55
C THR A 122 1.00 -6.99 4.83
N ALA A 123 0.84 -8.32 4.91
CA ALA A 123 1.74 -9.27 4.24
C ALA A 123 0.94 -10.15 3.29
N TRP A 124 1.26 -10.08 2.00
CA TRP A 124 0.80 -11.03 0.99
C TRP A 124 2.02 -11.71 0.37
N SER A 125 1.95 -13.04 0.19
CA SER A 125 3.03 -13.83 -0.41
C SER A 125 2.58 -14.35 -1.78
N PRO A 126 3.15 -13.85 -2.90
CA PRO A 126 2.86 -14.39 -4.23
C PRO A 126 3.43 -15.80 -4.44
N THR A 127 4.37 -16.23 -3.62
CA THR A 127 5.07 -17.51 -3.83
C THR A 127 4.23 -18.65 -3.28
N PRO A 128 3.65 -19.53 -4.13
CA PRO A 128 2.95 -20.71 -3.64
C PRO A 128 3.93 -21.68 -2.98
N LYS A 129 3.64 -22.09 -1.75
CA LYS A 129 4.42 -23.12 -1.03
C LYS A 129 3.74 -24.47 -1.25
N SER A 130 4.44 -25.40 -1.89
CA SER A 130 4.04 -26.80 -2.00
C SER A 130 4.91 -27.63 -1.07
N ILE A 131 4.30 -28.42 -0.18
CA ILE A 131 4.98 -29.37 0.70
C ILE A 131 4.34 -30.73 0.48
N GLY A 132 5.13 -31.72 0.07
CA GLY A 132 4.73 -33.12 0.02
C GLY A 132 5.40 -33.90 1.14
N THR A 133 4.70 -34.86 1.71
CA THR A 133 5.24 -35.85 2.65
C THR A 133 4.91 -37.24 2.12
N PHE A 134 5.81 -38.20 2.35
CA PHE A 134 5.54 -39.62 2.09
C PHE A 134 4.56 -40.19 3.11
#